data_AF-A0A944BKN9-F1
#
_entry.id   AF-A0A944BKN9-F1
#
_cell.length_a   1.000
_cell.length_b   1.000
_cell.length_c   1.000
_cell.angle_alpha   90.00
_cell.angle_beta   90.00
_cell.angle_gamma   90.00
#
_symmetry.space_group_name_H-M   'P 1'
#
loop_
_entity.id
_entity.type
_entity.pdbx_description
1 polymer ?
#
loop_
_entity_poly.entity_id
_entity_poly.type
_entity_poly.pdbx_seq_one_letter_code
_entity_poly.pdbx_strand_id
1 'polypeptide(L)'
;MTSRYFTLASIFISLSLGSLGCASSGTGSALHPDAPTTSALDHSRPEIEDNASGTPADQIAAPSGQDIDQSATTTELALESGLAGDSETVGDPELVAEPEIELEIEPDPEPEQAIEPAPAPMTPAQQCAANGDFACARRIMLEDLRSGEGNISEFWAYVDADPMLTETLYETVMPSETNSISALGGGSTVSFKYVDIADESAKAAIKPDQDLRQTMYRSEIAYYRLCQIVGCSFYTPVTRPVRWSKADFNRLYVASDSKKNAAYRSKFEHLIWAREDGVQYLYAAYKEWIPDFVGFPIEVTSAWTIYERPNTTNYPDLATVFKNALAGGRESSVTTVRKLLGYAGDMTTRDFMQQLSDLTLIDYLTNNWDRYSGAQSNYGANCHFQPGGIVAIDNGAAFPPWHAPRVVKRLHSVQTFSRALVENLRLLDPDDLLARLIPNPTKEELKSYERFKERRRDALKYIDGLIDKYGVDKVLVF
;
A
#
# COMPACT_ATOMS: atom_id res chain seq x y z
N MET A 1 -11.46 -15.56 -55.27
CA MET A 1 -10.34 -14.61 -55.15
C MET A 1 -9.77 -14.73 -53.75
N THR A 2 -8.49 -15.06 -53.68
CA THR A 2 -7.73 -15.55 -52.52
C THR A 2 -6.87 -14.45 -51.90
N SER A 3 -6.76 -14.41 -50.56
CA SER A 3 -5.58 -13.93 -49.81
C SER A 3 -5.79 -14.32 -48.33
N ARG A 4 -5.25 -15.40 -47.75
CA ARG A 4 -3.86 -15.74 -47.35
C ARG A 4 -3.15 -14.66 -46.52
N TYR A 5 -3.36 -14.71 -45.19
CA TYR A 5 -2.42 -14.16 -44.21
C TYR A 5 -1.69 -15.29 -43.48
N PHE A 6 -0.38 -15.14 -43.41
CA PHE A 6 0.60 -16.06 -42.85
C PHE A 6 0.58 -16.02 -41.31
N THR A 7 0.57 -17.20 -40.70
CA THR A 7 0.86 -17.40 -39.26
C THR A 7 2.35 -17.64 -39.10
N LEU A 8 3.05 -16.80 -38.33
CA LEU A 8 4.42 -17.06 -37.86
C LEU A 8 4.35 -17.50 -36.41
N ALA A 9 4.63 -18.79 -36.18
CA ALA A 9 4.81 -19.37 -34.86
C ALA A 9 6.24 -19.04 -34.37
N SER A 10 6.35 -18.33 -33.26
CA SER A 10 7.62 -18.16 -32.55
C SER A 10 7.81 -19.28 -31.54
N ILE A 11 8.72 -20.19 -31.86
CA ILE A 11 9.23 -21.23 -30.96
C ILE A 11 10.23 -20.57 -30.00
N PHE A 12 9.94 -20.57 -28.70
CA PHE A 12 10.92 -20.22 -27.67
C PHE A 12 11.65 -21.48 -27.19
N ILE A 13 12.95 -21.57 -27.49
CA ILE A 13 13.86 -22.56 -26.93
C ILE A 13 14.41 -21.99 -25.62
N SER A 14 14.06 -22.61 -24.49
CA SER A 14 14.70 -22.36 -23.20
C SER A 14 16.04 -23.13 -23.12
N LEU A 15 17.16 -22.40 -23.16
CA LEU A 15 18.48 -22.97 -22.87
C LEU A 15 18.77 -22.84 -21.36
N SER A 16 18.72 -23.96 -20.65
CA SER A 16 19.28 -24.07 -19.29
C SER A 16 20.75 -24.51 -19.38
N LEU A 17 21.68 -23.66 -18.96
CA LEU A 17 23.06 -24.05 -18.72
C LEU A 17 23.19 -24.59 -17.28
N GLY A 18 23.07 -25.90 -17.15
CA GLY A 18 23.52 -26.65 -15.97
C GLY A 18 24.93 -27.18 -16.23
N SER A 19 25.91 -26.73 -15.46
CA SER A 19 27.27 -27.26 -15.50
C SER A 19 27.33 -28.59 -14.74
N LEU A 20 27.55 -29.69 -15.47
CA LEU A 20 27.96 -30.98 -14.91
C LEU A 20 29.40 -30.89 -14.39
N GLY A 21 29.62 -31.25 -13.12
CA GLY A 21 30.92 -31.62 -12.59
C GLY A 21 31.16 -33.11 -12.78
N CYS A 22 32.16 -33.48 -13.59
CA CYS A 22 32.70 -34.83 -13.65
C CYS A 22 33.90 -34.95 -12.71
N ALA A 23 33.91 -35.99 -11.89
CA ALA A 23 35.06 -36.46 -11.14
C ALA A 23 36.01 -37.24 -12.04
N SER A 24 37.32 -37.04 -11.88
CA SER A 24 38.31 -38.07 -12.15
C SER A 24 39.55 -37.89 -11.27
N SER A 25 39.90 -38.98 -10.60
CA SER A 25 41.11 -39.27 -9.83
C SER A 25 42.42 -39.07 -10.58
N GLY A 26 43.48 -38.68 -9.87
CA GLY A 26 44.86 -38.73 -10.38
C GLY A 26 45.88 -38.32 -9.33
N THR A 27 46.64 -39.31 -8.84
CA THR A 27 47.71 -39.26 -7.85
C THR A 27 48.98 -38.55 -8.31
N GLY A 28 49.73 -37.94 -7.37
CA GLY A 28 51.20 -38.09 -7.34
C GLY A 28 52.08 -36.84 -7.42
N SER A 29 52.76 -36.58 -6.29
CA SER A 29 54.16 -36.17 -6.13
C SER A 29 54.67 -34.76 -6.52
N ALA A 30 55.00 -34.02 -5.44
CA ALA A 30 56.30 -33.42 -5.10
C ALA A 30 57.06 -32.57 -6.13
N LEU A 31 57.34 -31.31 -5.75
CA LEU A 31 58.69 -30.76 -5.43
C LEU A 31 58.63 -29.22 -5.27
N HIS A 32 59.14 -28.75 -4.12
CA HIS A 32 59.68 -27.39 -3.89
C HIS A 32 61.10 -27.31 -4.54
N PRO A 33 61.82 -26.17 -4.51
CA PRO A 33 61.48 -24.76 -4.28
C PRO A 33 62.06 -23.84 -5.40
N ASP A 34 61.83 -22.52 -5.33
CA ASP A 34 62.89 -21.49 -5.44
C ASP A 34 62.27 -20.08 -5.49
N ALA A 35 62.55 -19.31 -4.44
CA ALA A 35 62.66 -17.85 -4.44
C ALA A 35 64.17 -17.54 -4.41
N PRO A 36 64.71 -16.35 -4.76
CA PRO A 36 64.27 -15.02 -4.33
C PRO A 36 64.41 -13.96 -5.47
N THR A 37 64.24 -12.63 -5.36
CA THR A 37 64.65 -11.67 -4.34
C THR A 37 64.15 -10.27 -4.74
N THR A 38 63.72 -9.47 -3.74
CA THR A 38 63.93 -7.99 -3.54
C THR A 38 63.44 -7.00 -4.61
N SER A 39 62.87 -5.82 -4.34
CA SER A 39 62.69 -4.91 -3.20
C SER A 39 61.86 -3.72 -3.77
N ALA A 40 61.27 -2.73 -3.09
CA ALA A 40 61.31 -2.22 -1.74
C ALA A 40 60.16 -1.18 -1.60
N LEU A 41 59.73 -0.92 -0.35
CA LEU A 41 59.16 0.34 0.19
C LEU A 41 57.71 0.69 -0.26
N ASP A 42 56.79 1.18 0.58
CA ASP A 42 56.91 1.88 1.86
C ASP A 42 55.58 1.82 2.64
N HIS A 43 55.70 2.04 3.95
CA HIS A 43 54.73 2.08 5.04
C HIS A 43 53.46 2.93 4.75
N SER A 44 52.27 2.63 5.28
CA SER A 44 51.90 2.90 6.68
C SER A 44 50.48 2.38 7.02
N ARG A 45 50.38 1.64 8.12
CA ARG A 45 49.17 1.31 8.92
C ARG A 45 48.70 2.56 9.73
N PRO A 46 47.62 2.57 10.57
CA PRO A 46 46.98 1.42 11.22
C PRO A 46 45.43 1.38 11.30
N GLU A 47 44.93 0.15 11.40
CA GLU A 47 43.69 -0.21 12.07
C GLU A 47 43.83 0.07 13.57
N ILE A 48 42.82 0.69 14.18
CA ILE A 48 42.68 0.80 15.63
C ILE A 48 41.47 -0.04 16.03
N GLU A 49 41.75 -1.14 16.72
CA GLU A 49 40.85 -1.74 17.69
C GLU A 49 40.84 -0.83 18.93
N ASP A 50 39.66 -0.55 19.49
CA ASP A 50 39.57 -0.13 20.89
C ASP A 50 38.34 -0.78 21.55
N ASN A 51 38.67 -1.59 22.55
CA ASN A 51 37.79 -2.04 23.62
C ASN A 51 37.60 -0.90 24.63
N ALA A 52 36.36 -0.64 25.06
CA ALA A 52 36.13 0.00 26.34
C ALA A 52 34.84 -0.53 27.00
N SER A 53 35.04 -1.18 28.14
CA SER A 53 34.05 -1.49 29.16
C SER A 53 33.97 -0.30 30.14
N GLY A 54 32.76 0.04 30.61
CA GLY A 54 32.54 1.08 31.63
C GLY A 54 31.06 1.30 31.92
N THR A 55 30.67 0.95 33.15
CA THR A 55 29.35 0.79 33.79
C THR A 55 28.55 2.10 34.12
N PRO A 56 27.30 2.02 34.66
CA PRO A 56 26.19 2.96 34.42
C PRO A 56 25.82 3.89 35.61
N ALA A 57 25.14 5.00 35.29
CA ALA A 57 24.18 5.79 36.10
C ALA A 57 23.64 6.88 35.14
N ASP A 58 22.35 7.20 35.02
CA ASP A 58 21.49 7.74 36.07
C ASP A 58 20.03 7.31 35.92
N GLN A 59 19.45 7.02 37.08
CA GLN A 59 18.03 6.83 37.32
C GLN A 59 17.35 8.20 37.43
N ILE A 60 16.32 8.45 36.63
CA ILE A 60 15.35 9.51 36.92
C ILE A 60 14.12 8.86 37.55
N ALA A 61 13.88 9.26 38.79
CA ALA A 61 12.79 8.85 39.63
C ALA A 61 11.42 9.26 39.06
N ALA A 62 10.48 8.31 39.07
CA ALA A 62 9.05 8.58 39.01
C ALA A 62 8.52 8.67 40.46
N PRO A 63 7.64 9.63 40.80
CA PRO A 63 6.90 9.56 42.04
C PRO A 63 5.61 8.75 41.84
N SER A 64 5.40 7.80 42.76
CA SER A 64 4.18 7.04 42.96
C SER A 64 3.16 7.77 43.83
N GLY A 65 1.88 7.61 43.50
CA GLY A 65 0.76 7.51 44.46
C GLY A 65 -0.14 8.74 44.59
N GLN A 66 -1.41 8.62 44.18
CA GLN A 66 -2.52 8.37 45.13
C GLN A 66 -3.84 8.10 44.41
N ASP A 67 -4.49 7.03 44.85
CA ASP A 67 -5.88 6.64 44.60
C ASP A 67 -6.89 7.70 45.06
N ILE A 68 -7.97 7.91 44.31
CA ILE A 68 -9.33 8.08 44.86
C ILE A 68 -10.34 7.37 43.94
N ASP A 69 -11.24 6.69 44.61
CA ASP A 69 -12.22 5.70 44.19
C ASP A 69 -13.63 6.29 43.96
N GLN A 70 -14.42 5.57 43.16
CA GLN A 70 -15.88 5.35 43.22
C GLN A 70 -16.95 6.42 42.88
N SER A 71 -17.80 6.03 41.89
CA SER A 71 -19.28 5.90 41.89
C SER A 71 -19.91 6.43 40.57
N ALA A 72 -20.46 5.61 39.67
CA ALA A 72 -21.81 5.00 39.66
C ALA A 72 -22.92 6.07 39.91
N THR A 73 -23.92 6.30 39.05
CA THR A 73 -24.89 5.32 38.53
C THR A 73 -25.74 5.94 37.40
N THR A 74 -26.04 5.14 36.39
CA THR A 74 -27.22 5.19 35.50
C THR A 74 -28.51 4.97 36.28
N THR A 75 -29.66 5.49 35.83
CA THR A 75 -30.98 4.81 35.80
C THR A 75 -31.99 5.66 35.01
N GLU A 76 -32.48 5.10 33.90
CA GLU A 76 -33.77 5.41 33.25
C GLU A 76 -34.94 5.00 34.14
N LEU A 77 -36.11 5.65 34.02
CA LEU A 77 -37.41 4.95 33.91
C LEU A 77 -38.55 5.92 33.62
N ALA A 78 -39.20 5.69 32.48
CA ALA A 78 -40.57 6.09 32.19
C ALA A 78 -41.57 5.20 32.97
N LEU A 79 -42.76 5.72 33.32
CA LEU A 79 -44.05 5.21 32.83
C LEU A 79 -45.25 6.02 33.34
N GLU A 80 -46.36 5.77 32.64
CA GLU A 80 -47.60 6.50 32.44
C GLU A 80 -48.68 6.45 33.56
N SER A 81 -49.81 7.08 33.21
CA SER A 81 -51.21 6.99 33.70
C SER A 81 -51.63 8.12 34.66
N GLY A 82 -52.77 8.80 34.53
CA GLY A 82 -53.97 8.63 33.70
C GLY A 82 -55.22 8.92 34.55
N LEU A 83 -56.17 9.69 33.99
CA LEU A 83 -57.63 9.80 34.30
C LEU A 83 -58.21 10.96 35.15
N ALA A 84 -59.22 11.60 34.51
CA ALA A 84 -60.51 12.14 34.99
C ALA A 84 -60.51 13.34 35.97
N GLY A 85 -61.42 14.32 35.93
CA GLY A 85 -62.64 14.60 35.14
C GLY A 85 -63.42 15.76 35.81
N ASP A 86 -64.26 16.47 35.03
CA ASP A 86 -65.43 17.32 35.40
C ASP A 86 -65.19 18.57 36.29
N SER A 87 -65.98 19.66 36.29
CA SER A 87 -66.97 20.33 35.43
C SER A 87 -67.32 21.63 36.19
N GLU A 88 -67.56 22.77 35.54
CA GLU A 88 -68.58 23.73 36.02
C GLU A 88 -68.86 24.81 34.96
N THR A 89 -70.15 25.10 34.80
CA THR A 89 -70.77 26.14 33.97
C THR A 89 -71.06 27.36 34.87
N VAL A 90 -71.23 28.60 34.39
CA VAL A 90 -72.50 29.21 33.91
C VAL A 90 -72.23 30.68 33.60
N GLY A 91 -72.87 31.25 32.57
CA GLY A 91 -73.06 32.70 32.45
C GLY A 91 -73.50 33.22 31.08
N ASP A 92 -74.76 32.99 30.72
CA ASP A 92 -75.50 33.69 29.65
C ASP A 92 -76.07 35.04 30.18
N PRO A 93 -76.35 36.10 29.36
CA PRO A 93 -77.54 36.05 28.49
C PRO A 93 -77.61 36.95 27.22
N GLU A 94 -78.65 36.65 26.43
CA GLU A 94 -79.52 37.52 25.60
C GLU A 94 -78.98 38.13 24.29
N LEU A 95 -79.36 37.58 23.12
CA LEU A 95 -80.60 37.81 22.33
C LEU A 95 -80.55 39.08 21.46
N VAL A 96 -80.60 38.92 20.12
CA VAL A 96 -81.68 39.34 19.20
C VAL A 96 -81.24 39.05 17.76
N ALA A 97 -82.13 38.41 17.00
CA ALA A 97 -81.99 37.92 15.62
C ALA A 97 -82.01 39.03 14.56
N GLU A 98 -81.41 38.80 13.38
CA GLU A 98 -81.92 39.05 12.00
C GLU A 98 -81.02 38.27 10.97
N PRO A 99 -81.32 38.24 9.66
CA PRO A 99 -81.94 37.15 8.91
C PRO A 99 -80.93 36.28 8.10
N GLU A 100 -81.40 35.10 7.67
CA GLU A 100 -80.70 34.19 6.76
C GLU A 100 -80.27 34.89 5.45
N ILE A 101 -78.96 34.89 5.20
CA ILE A 101 -78.37 35.14 3.89
C ILE A 101 -77.77 33.81 3.45
N GLU A 102 -78.37 33.15 2.45
CA GLU A 102 -77.71 32.07 1.72
C GLU A 102 -76.52 32.68 0.96
N LEU A 103 -75.33 32.58 1.55
CA LEU A 103 -74.07 32.76 0.85
C LEU A 103 -73.74 31.42 0.18
N GLU A 104 -73.72 31.43 -1.15
CA GLU A 104 -73.07 30.38 -1.95
C GLU A 104 -71.65 30.19 -1.43
N ILE A 105 -71.40 29.06 -0.75
CA ILE A 105 -70.06 28.64 -0.36
C ILE A 105 -69.39 28.15 -1.65
N GLU A 106 -68.50 28.96 -2.22
CA GLU A 106 -67.56 28.47 -3.22
C GLU A 106 -66.74 27.32 -2.60
N PRO A 107 -66.54 26.20 -3.31
CA PRO A 107 -65.76 25.09 -2.78
C PRO A 107 -64.32 25.56 -2.52
N ASP A 108 -63.84 25.27 -1.31
CA ASP A 108 -62.44 25.46 -0.92
C ASP A 108 -61.52 24.92 -2.04
N PRO A 109 -60.52 25.70 -2.51
CA PRO A 109 -59.57 25.18 -3.49
C PRO A 109 -58.84 23.98 -2.89
N GLU A 110 -58.82 22.87 -3.64
CA GLU A 110 -58.05 21.68 -3.25
C GLU A 110 -56.62 22.07 -2.85
N PRO A 111 -56.05 21.45 -1.79
CA PRO A 111 -54.71 21.78 -1.36
C PRO A 111 -53.74 21.55 -2.52
N GLU A 112 -53.07 22.61 -2.96
CA GLU A 112 -51.99 22.52 -3.94
C GLU A 112 -51.05 21.39 -3.51
N GLN A 113 -50.99 20.34 -4.32
CA GLN A 113 -50.01 19.28 -4.15
C GLN A 113 -48.63 19.93 -4.18
N ALA A 114 -47.97 19.99 -3.03
CA ALA A 114 -46.60 20.45 -2.92
C ALA A 114 -45.75 19.57 -3.83
N ILE A 115 -45.35 20.11 -4.98
CA ILE A 115 -44.41 19.48 -5.89
C ILE A 115 -43.11 19.33 -5.10
N GLU A 116 -42.71 18.11 -4.77
CA GLU A 116 -41.43 17.85 -4.12
C GLU A 116 -40.32 18.50 -4.98
N PRO A 117 -39.43 19.31 -4.38
CA PRO A 117 -38.36 19.94 -5.13
C PRO A 117 -37.50 18.86 -5.78
N ALA A 118 -37.17 19.05 -7.06
CA ALA A 118 -36.32 18.14 -7.79
C ALA A 118 -35.02 17.89 -7.00
N PRO A 119 -34.53 16.64 -6.92
CA PRO A 119 -33.32 16.34 -6.17
C PRO A 119 -32.16 17.18 -6.69
N ALA A 120 -31.35 17.69 -5.76
CA ALA A 120 -30.15 18.46 -6.10
C ALA A 120 -29.26 17.65 -7.06
N PRO A 121 -28.59 18.31 -8.02
CA PRO A 121 -27.67 17.61 -8.91
C PRO A 121 -26.54 16.96 -8.10
N MET A 122 -26.17 15.73 -8.49
CA MET A 122 -25.07 15.02 -7.85
C MET A 122 -23.76 15.79 -8.01
N THR A 123 -22.93 15.79 -6.96
CA THR A 123 -21.56 16.27 -7.04
C THR A 123 -20.72 15.36 -7.96
N PRO A 124 -19.58 15.82 -8.49
CA PRO A 124 -18.68 14.98 -9.27
C PRO A 124 -18.22 13.71 -8.53
N ALA A 125 -17.97 13.79 -7.21
CA ALA A 125 -17.63 12.64 -6.40
C ALA A 125 -18.79 11.63 -6.30
N GLN A 126 -20.02 12.13 -6.07
CA GLN A 126 -21.23 11.30 -6.05
C GLN A 126 -21.47 10.60 -7.40
N GLN A 127 -21.21 11.31 -8.51
CA GLN A 127 -21.33 10.74 -9.85
C GLN A 127 -20.31 9.62 -10.08
N CYS A 128 -19.06 9.79 -9.66
CA CYS A 128 -18.05 8.73 -9.72
C CYS A 128 -18.45 7.50 -8.89
N ALA A 129 -18.90 7.70 -7.65
CA ALA A 129 -19.36 6.62 -6.79
C ALA A 129 -20.60 5.89 -7.35
N ALA A 130 -21.57 6.62 -7.93
CA ALA A 130 -22.74 6.03 -8.56
C ALA A 130 -22.39 5.13 -9.77
N ASN A 131 -21.25 5.39 -10.42
CA ASN A 131 -20.71 4.55 -11.48
C ASN A 131 -19.79 3.42 -10.97
N GLY A 132 -19.63 3.29 -9.65
CA GLY A 132 -18.73 2.30 -9.02
C GLY A 132 -17.25 2.70 -9.01
N ASP A 133 -16.90 3.92 -9.43
CA ASP A 133 -15.52 4.43 -9.42
C ASP A 133 -15.22 5.19 -8.12
N PHE A 134 -15.05 4.43 -7.03
CA PHE A 134 -14.71 4.99 -5.73
C PHE A 134 -13.31 5.62 -5.69
N ALA A 135 -12.39 5.18 -6.54
CA ALA A 135 -11.07 5.78 -6.66
C ALA A 135 -11.15 7.20 -7.21
N CYS A 136 -11.96 7.43 -8.25
CA CYS A 136 -12.29 8.76 -8.73
C CYS A 136 -12.93 9.61 -7.62
N ALA A 137 -13.95 9.09 -6.92
CA ALA A 137 -14.64 9.82 -5.87
C ALA A 137 -13.68 10.28 -4.76
N ARG A 138 -12.80 9.38 -4.27
CA ARG A 138 -11.78 9.73 -3.27
C ARG A 138 -10.81 10.80 -3.75
N ARG A 139 -10.36 10.72 -5.00
CA ARG A 139 -9.42 11.72 -5.56
C ARG A 139 -10.06 13.11 -5.55
N ILE A 140 -11.31 13.22 -6.01
CA ILE A 140 -12.08 14.47 -5.99
C ILE A 140 -12.23 14.97 -4.55
N MET A 141 -12.65 14.11 -3.62
CA MET A 141 -12.81 14.52 -2.22
C MET A 141 -11.51 14.97 -1.56
N LEU A 142 -10.37 14.36 -1.89
CA LEU A 142 -9.06 14.84 -1.41
C LEU A 142 -8.70 16.21 -2.02
N GLU A 143 -9.06 16.47 -3.27
CA GLU A 143 -8.93 17.79 -3.90
C GLU A 143 -9.79 18.84 -3.17
N ASP A 144 -11.06 18.53 -2.93
CA ASP A 144 -12.00 19.41 -2.22
C ASP A 144 -11.56 19.68 -0.78
N LEU A 145 -11.05 18.67 -0.07
CA LEU A 145 -10.51 18.84 1.28
C LEU A 145 -9.31 19.79 1.31
N ARG A 146 -8.45 19.75 0.29
CA ARG A 146 -7.29 20.65 0.18
C ARG A 146 -7.69 22.07 -0.22
N SER A 147 -8.77 22.25 -0.99
CA SER A 147 -9.31 23.58 -1.32
C SER A 147 -10.11 24.20 -0.16
N GLY A 148 -10.46 23.41 0.86
CA GLY A 148 -11.30 23.84 1.98
C GLY A 148 -12.81 23.76 1.71
N GLU A 149 -13.20 23.14 0.59
CA GLU A 149 -14.59 22.94 0.18
C GLU A 149 -15.14 21.56 0.57
N GLY A 150 -14.24 20.61 0.88
CA GLY A 150 -14.57 19.22 1.17
C GLY A 150 -14.93 18.92 2.63
N ASN A 151 -15.59 17.77 2.82
CA ASN A 151 -15.97 17.24 4.13
C ASN A 151 -15.23 15.91 4.41
N ILE A 152 -14.49 15.85 5.53
CA ILE A 152 -13.68 14.67 5.86
C ILE A 152 -14.54 13.43 6.16
N SER A 153 -15.72 13.62 6.73
CA SER A 153 -16.67 12.52 6.97
C SER A 153 -17.21 11.96 5.66
N GLU A 154 -17.43 12.82 4.65
CA GLU A 154 -17.84 12.36 3.32
C GLU A 154 -16.71 11.61 2.60
N PHE A 155 -15.46 12.09 2.71
CA PHE A 155 -14.29 11.34 2.23
C PHE A 155 -14.23 9.94 2.85
N TRP A 156 -14.39 9.84 4.18
CA TRP A 156 -14.41 8.55 4.86
C TRP A 156 -15.58 7.66 4.44
N ALA A 157 -16.75 8.24 4.14
CA ALA A 157 -17.88 7.47 3.61
C ALA A 157 -17.54 6.78 2.27
N TYR A 158 -16.79 7.44 1.37
CA TYR A 158 -16.34 6.80 0.13
C TYR A 158 -15.23 5.77 0.35
N VAL A 159 -14.36 5.97 1.33
CA VAL A 159 -13.37 4.95 1.72
C VAL A 159 -14.08 3.72 2.26
N ASP A 160 -15.09 3.91 3.12
CA ASP A 160 -15.82 2.83 3.77
C ASP A 160 -16.78 2.10 2.81
N ALA A 161 -17.29 2.80 1.80
CA ALA A 161 -18.12 2.23 0.75
C ALA A 161 -17.34 1.51 -0.36
N ASP A 162 -16.02 1.71 -0.47
CA ASP A 162 -15.21 1.06 -1.51
C ASP A 162 -14.96 -0.41 -1.15
N PRO A 163 -15.55 -1.39 -1.87
CA PRO A 163 -15.35 -2.80 -1.59
C PRO A 163 -13.89 -3.24 -1.71
N MET A 164 -13.05 -2.54 -2.49
CA MET A 164 -11.61 -2.85 -2.59
C MET A 164 -10.84 -2.49 -1.32
N LEU A 165 -11.35 -1.56 -0.52
CA LEU A 165 -10.74 -1.12 0.74
C LEU A 165 -11.42 -1.76 1.96
N THR A 166 -12.71 -2.07 1.87
CA THR A 166 -13.53 -2.60 2.97
C THR A 166 -13.94 -4.06 2.85
N GLU A 167 -13.46 -4.81 1.85
CA GLU A 167 -13.46 -6.28 1.94
C GLU A 167 -12.68 -6.69 3.20
N THR A 168 -13.40 -6.82 4.32
CA THR A 168 -12.95 -7.34 5.61
C THR A 168 -13.29 -8.81 5.73
N LEU A 169 -14.33 -9.24 5.01
CA LEU A 169 -14.61 -10.64 4.76
C LEU A 169 -13.57 -11.10 3.76
N TYR A 170 -12.65 -11.95 4.22
CA TYR A 170 -11.80 -12.70 3.33
C TYR A 170 -12.70 -13.39 2.32
N GLU A 171 -12.67 -12.91 1.07
CA GLU A 171 -13.34 -13.61 0.00
C GLU A 171 -12.75 -15.01 0.02
N THR A 172 -13.61 -15.99 0.29
CA THR A 172 -13.25 -17.35 -0.09
C THR A 172 -13.31 -17.28 -1.59
N VAL A 173 -12.13 -17.09 -2.22
CA VAL A 173 -11.99 -17.24 -3.66
C VAL A 173 -12.33 -18.69 -3.90
N MET A 174 -13.62 -18.94 -4.16
CA MET A 174 -14.17 -20.25 -4.43
C MET A 174 -13.53 -20.65 -5.75
N PRO A 175 -12.49 -21.48 -5.70
CA PRO A 175 -11.71 -21.66 -6.89
C PRO A 175 -12.58 -22.45 -7.86
N SER A 176 -12.67 -22.01 -9.10
CA SER A 176 -13.39 -22.77 -10.12
C SER A 176 -12.56 -24.01 -10.49
N GLU A 177 -13.17 -24.94 -11.21
CA GLU A 177 -12.44 -26.09 -11.76
C GLU A 177 -11.33 -25.66 -12.73
N THR A 178 -11.42 -24.46 -13.30
CA THR A 178 -10.43 -23.92 -14.22
C THR A 178 -9.36 -23.08 -13.53
N ASN A 179 -9.24 -23.06 -12.20
CA ASN A 179 -8.16 -22.32 -11.53
C ASN A 179 -7.07 -23.24 -10.96
N SER A 180 -5.83 -22.75 -10.99
CA SER A 180 -4.68 -23.41 -10.33
C SER A 180 -3.81 -22.39 -9.60
N ILE A 181 -3.01 -22.91 -8.66
CA ILE A 181 -1.85 -22.18 -8.13
C ILE A 181 -0.57 -22.94 -8.45
N SER A 182 0.51 -22.21 -8.71
CA SER A 182 1.84 -22.77 -8.94
C SER A 182 2.90 -21.96 -8.21
N ALA A 183 4.08 -22.55 -8.00
CA ALA A 183 5.19 -21.85 -7.37
C ALA A 183 5.59 -20.63 -8.20
N LEU A 184 5.48 -19.42 -7.63
CA LEU A 184 6.01 -18.21 -8.26
C LEU A 184 7.56 -18.28 -8.23
N GLY A 185 8.13 -18.56 -7.06
CA GLY A 185 9.57 -18.72 -6.86
C GLY A 185 10.34 -17.40 -6.96
N GLY A 186 11.67 -17.47 -6.85
CA GLY A 186 12.57 -16.32 -7.02
C GLY A 186 12.89 -15.52 -5.75
N GLY A 187 12.20 -15.78 -4.64
CA GLY A 187 12.45 -15.14 -3.34
C GLY A 187 12.69 -16.16 -2.21
N SER A 188 13.05 -15.65 -1.03
CA SER A 188 13.25 -16.41 0.19
C SER A 188 11.94 -16.80 0.90
N THR A 189 10.79 -16.28 0.45
CA THR A 189 9.47 -16.46 1.04
C THR A 189 8.57 -17.36 0.19
N VAL A 190 7.48 -17.85 0.79
CA VAL A 190 6.46 -18.63 0.08
C VAL A 190 5.56 -17.68 -0.70
N SER A 191 5.38 -17.94 -2.00
CA SER A 191 4.47 -17.19 -2.86
C SER A 191 3.99 -18.04 -4.04
N PHE A 192 2.76 -17.80 -4.47
CA PHE A 192 2.12 -18.54 -5.55
C PHE A 192 1.70 -17.64 -6.69
N LYS A 193 1.74 -18.17 -7.90
CA LYS A 193 1.07 -17.62 -9.07
C LYS A 193 -0.31 -18.25 -9.16
N TYR A 194 -1.37 -17.43 -9.15
CA TYR A 194 -2.75 -17.86 -9.39
C TYR A 194 -3.08 -17.70 -10.87
N VAL A 195 -3.57 -18.76 -11.48
CA VAL A 195 -3.72 -18.91 -12.93
C VAL A 195 -5.12 -19.41 -13.27
N ASP A 196 -5.69 -18.86 -14.33
CA ASP A 196 -6.82 -19.48 -15.02
C ASP A 196 -6.26 -20.47 -16.06
N ILE A 197 -6.61 -21.73 -15.90
CA ILE A 197 -6.19 -22.87 -16.72
C ILE A 197 -6.83 -22.77 -18.11
N ALA A 198 -8.03 -22.19 -18.23
CA ALA A 198 -8.74 -22.15 -19.51
C ALA A 198 -8.01 -21.29 -20.54
N ASP A 199 -7.38 -20.19 -20.10
CA ASP A 199 -6.64 -19.25 -20.96
C ASP A 199 -5.15 -19.15 -20.61
N GLU A 200 -4.66 -20.00 -19.70
CA GLU A 200 -3.30 -20.01 -19.12
C GLU A 200 -2.83 -18.66 -18.55
N SER A 201 -3.76 -17.74 -18.28
CA SER A 201 -3.40 -16.39 -17.89
C SER A 201 -3.21 -16.26 -16.39
N ALA A 202 -2.16 -15.53 -16.02
CA ALA A 202 -1.90 -15.17 -14.65
C ALA A 202 -2.91 -14.11 -14.19
N LYS A 203 -3.60 -14.38 -13.09
CA LYS A 203 -4.59 -13.46 -12.52
C LYS A 203 -4.07 -12.74 -11.27
N ALA A 204 -3.21 -13.42 -10.49
CA ALA A 204 -2.62 -12.83 -9.29
C ALA A 204 -1.31 -13.48 -8.83
N ALA A 205 -0.57 -12.73 -8.03
CA ALA A 205 0.40 -13.26 -7.08
C ALA A 205 -0.28 -13.40 -5.70
N ILE A 206 -0.12 -14.56 -5.08
CA ILE A 206 -0.67 -14.87 -3.78
C ILE A 206 0.47 -14.90 -2.77
N LYS A 207 0.37 -14.05 -1.76
CA LYS A 207 1.35 -13.94 -0.66
C LYS A 207 0.68 -14.48 0.62
N PRO A 208 0.90 -15.74 0.99
CA PRO A 208 0.24 -16.38 2.12
C PRO A 208 0.81 -15.93 3.47
N ASP A 209 0.03 -16.15 4.51
CA ASP A 209 0.49 -16.13 5.89
C ASP A 209 1.55 -17.23 6.12
N GLN A 210 2.66 -16.84 6.73
CA GLN A 210 3.85 -17.69 6.86
C GLN A 210 4.75 -17.26 8.01
N ASP A 211 5.57 -18.19 8.51
CA ASP A 211 6.51 -17.93 9.62
C ASP A 211 7.87 -17.36 9.19
N LEU A 212 8.09 -17.22 7.88
CA LEU A 212 9.23 -16.53 7.28
C LEU A 212 9.00 -15.03 7.42
N ARG A 213 9.42 -14.47 8.58
CA ARG A 213 9.26 -13.08 9.04
C ARG A 213 9.88 -11.98 8.15
N GLN A 214 9.96 -12.19 6.84
CA GLN A 214 10.43 -11.22 5.85
C GLN A 214 9.27 -10.57 5.10
N THR A 215 8.13 -11.27 4.97
CA THR A 215 6.93 -10.78 4.30
C THR A 215 5.71 -11.09 5.15
N MET A 216 4.79 -10.13 5.25
CA MET A 216 3.51 -10.28 5.95
C MET A 216 2.40 -9.95 4.97
N TYR A 217 1.46 -10.88 4.79
CA TYR A 217 0.37 -10.68 3.83
C TYR A 217 -0.51 -9.45 4.20
N ARG A 218 -0.71 -9.21 5.49
CA ARG A 218 -1.46 -8.05 5.99
C ARG A 218 -0.75 -6.73 5.67
N SER A 219 0.58 -6.72 5.64
CA SER A 219 1.36 -5.55 5.23
C SER A 219 1.22 -5.23 3.75
N GLU A 220 1.10 -6.26 2.88
CA GLU A 220 0.81 -6.04 1.45
C GLU A 220 -0.52 -5.30 1.26
N ILE A 221 -1.55 -5.72 1.99
CA ILE A 221 -2.90 -5.14 1.97
C ILE A 221 -2.88 -3.72 2.56
N ALA A 222 -2.29 -3.54 3.74
CA ALA A 222 -2.22 -2.25 4.42
C ALA A 222 -1.46 -1.21 3.59
N TYR A 223 -0.39 -1.60 2.89
CA TYR A 223 0.35 -0.71 1.99
C TYR A 223 -0.49 -0.24 0.80
N TYR A 224 -1.20 -1.17 0.15
CA TYR A 224 -2.14 -0.82 -0.93
C TYR A 224 -3.20 0.16 -0.42
N ARG A 225 -3.89 -0.17 0.68
CA ARG A 225 -4.93 0.68 1.28
C ARG A 225 -4.41 2.06 1.63
N LEU A 226 -3.22 2.15 2.23
CA LEU A 226 -2.59 3.44 2.53
C LEU A 226 -2.46 4.28 1.26
N CYS A 227 -1.92 3.72 0.19
CA CYS A 227 -1.75 4.45 -1.05
C CYS A 227 -3.06 4.89 -1.71
N GLN A 228 -4.12 4.08 -1.61
CA GLN A 228 -5.45 4.44 -2.10
C GLN A 228 -6.14 5.54 -1.27
N ILE A 229 -5.79 5.65 0.01
CA ILE A 229 -6.35 6.63 0.94
C ILE A 229 -5.58 7.97 0.87
N VAL A 230 -4.25 7.93 0.79
CA VAL A 230 -3.42 9.17 0.78
C VAL A 230 -3.14 9.70 -0.62
N GLY A 231 -3.44 8.94 -1.67
CA GLY A 231 -3.25 9.33 -3.06
C GLY A 231 -1.77 9.29 -3.50
N CYS A 232 -1.16 8.11 -3.49
CA CYS A 232 0.19 7.91 -4.03
C CYS A 232 0.26 8.25 -5.53
N SER A 233 1.33 8.91 -5.98
CA SER A 233 1.55 9.22 -7.42
C SER A 233 2.10 8.06 -8.24
N PHE A 234 2.50 6.97 -7.58
CA PHE A 234 2.94 5.73 -8.20
C PHE A 234 1.87 4.64 -8.06
N TYR A 235 1.94 3.63 -8.90
CA TYR A 235 0.94 2.57 -8.90
C TYR A 235 1.23 1.50 -7.84
N THR A 236 0.19 1.12 -7.11
CA THR A 236 0.17 -0.04 -6.23
C THR A 236 -0.85 -1.02 -6.79
N PRO A 237 -0.46 -2.28 -7.11
CA PRO A 237 -1.42 -3.25 -7.61
C PRO A 237 -2.53 -3.49 -6.57
N VAL A 238 -3.76 -3.64 -7.06
CA VAL A 238 -4.92 -4.04 -6.27
C VAL A 238 -4.55 -5.24 -5.42
N THR A 239 -4.63 -5.04 -4.11
CA THR A 239 -4.22 -6.04 -3.12
C THR A 239 -5.31 -6.18 -2.07
N ARG A 240 -5.90 -7.37 -1.96
CA ARG A 240 -7.05 -7.63 -1.11
C ARG A 240 -6.89 -8.92 -0.29
N PRO A 241 -7.55 -9.03 0.88
CA PRO A 241 -7.50 -10.23 1.70
C PRO A 241 -8.28 -11.39 1.06
N VAL A 242 -7.67 -12.59 1.02
CA VAL A 242 -8.35 -13.83 0.61
C VAL A 242 -8.02 -14.97 1.58
N ARG A 243 -8.86 -16.01 1.59
CA ARG A 243 -8.56 -17.24 2.31
C ARG A 243 -8.96 -18.47 1.52
N TRP A 244 -8.25 -19.57 1.76
CA TRP A 244 -8.61 -20.88 1.22
C TRP A 244 -8.69 -21.93 2.30
N SER A 245 -9.69 -22.79 2.22
CA SER A 245 -9.66 -24.02 3.00
C SER A 245 -8.44 -24.85 2.59
N LYS A 246 -7.94 -25.68 3.49
CA LYS A 246 -6.85 -26.61 3.16
C LYS A 246 -7.19 -27.55 2.01
N ALA A 247 -8.47 -27.93 1.86
CA ALA A 247 -8.94 -28.74 0.75
C ALA A 247 -8.83 -27.98 -0.58
N ASP A 248 -9.30 -26.72 -0.62
CA ASP A 248 -9.25 -25.87 -1.81
C ASP A 248 -7.82 -25.54 -2.22
N PHE A 249 -6.96 -25.19 -1.26
CA PHE A 249 -5.54 -24.97 -1.50
C PHE A 249 -4.88 -26.18 -2.14
N ASN A 250 -5.10 -27.37 -1.58
CA ASN A 250 -4.54 -28.61 -2.13
C ASN A 250 -5.07 -28.87 -3.54
N ARG A 251 -6.38 -28.69 -3.77
CA ARG A 251 -7.01 -28.84 -5.09
C ARG A 251 -6.38 -27.90 -6.13
N LEU A 252 -6.26 -26.62 -5.80
CA LEU A 252 -5.63 -25.61 -6.64
C LEU A 252 -4.17 -25.94 -6.95
N TYR A 253 -3.41 -26.44 -5.97
CA TYR A 253 -1.99 -26.71 -6.12
C TYR A 253 -1.71 -27.96 -6.96
N VAL A 254 -2.50 -29.02 -6.80
CA VAL A 254 -2.33 -30.26 -7.59
C VAL A 254 -2.77 -30.12 -9.04
N ALA A 255 -3.61 -29.11 -9.36
CA ALA A 255 -4.00 -28.79 -10.73
C ALA A 255 -2.80 -28.35 -11.61
N SER A 256 -1.67 -27.98 -11.00
CA SER A 256 -0.43 -27.65 -11.71
C SER A 256 0.64 -28.70 -11.44
N ASP A 257 0.86 -29.61 -12.41
CA ASP A 257 1.86 -30.66 -12.33
C ASP A 257 3.18 -30.23 -12.98
N SER A 258 4.18 -29.92 -12.16
CA SER A 258 5.54 -29.62 -12.63
C SER A 258 6.60 -30.03 -11.60
N LYS A 259 7.81 -30.34 -12.07
CA LYS A 259 8.96 -30.62 -11.19
C LYS A 259 9.24 -29.46 -10.22
N LYS A 260 9.05 -28.22 -10.68
CA LYS A 260 9.18 -27.00 -9.85
C LYS A 260 8.18 -27.03 -8.70
N ASN A 261 6.91 -27.30 -8.98
CA ASN A 261 5.88 -27.40 -7.93
C ASN A 261 6.17 -28.57 -6.97
N ALA A 262 6.55 -29.74 -7.48
CA ALA A 262 6.88 -30.88 -6.64
C ALA A 262 7.97 -30.55 -5.61
N ALA A 263 9.07 -29.91 -6.04
CA ALA A 263 10.14 -29.47 -5.15
C ALA A 263 9.70 -28.37 -4.17
N TYR A 264 8.83 -27.46 -4.63
CA TYR A 264 8.37 -26.31 -3.85
C TYR A 264 7.47 -26.70 -2.67
N ARG A 265 6.83 -27.88 -2.69
CA ARG A 265 6.03 -28.40 -1.57
C ARG A 265 6.79 -28.45 -0.24
N SER A 266 8.11 -28.63 -0.28
CA SER A 266 8.95 -28.57 0.93
C SER A 266 8.78 -27.25 1.71
N LYS A 267 8.50 -26.15 1.02
CA LYS A 267 8.26 -24.83 1.63
C LYS A 267 6.93 -24.72 2.37
N PHE A 268 6.02 -25.70 2.25
CA PHE A 268 4.70 -25.62 2.89
C PHE A 268 4.77 -25.76 4.41
N GLU A 269 5.90 -26.23 4.95
CA GLU A 269 6.15 -26.23 6.39
C GLU A 269 6.08 -24.83 7.01
N HIS A 270 6.33 -23.79 6.21
CA HIS A 270 6.30 -22.39 6.64
C HIS A 270 4.90 -21.76 6.62
N LEU A 271 3.90 -22.43 6.02
CA LEU A 271 2.55 -21.88 5.91
C LEU A 271 1.82 -21.91 7.26
N ILE A 272 1.24 -20.78 7.65
CA ILE A 272 0.46 -20.68 8.88
C ILE A 272 -1.01 -20.97 8.56
N TRP A 273 -1.56 -21.98 9.23
CA TRP A 273 -2.96 -22.40 9.07
C TRP A 273 -3.77 -22.00 10.29
N ALA A 274 -4.77 -21.13 10.10
CA ALA A 274 -5.75 -20.81 11.14
C ALA A 274 -6.84 -21.89 11.19
N ARG A 275 -7.45 -22.08 12.36
CA ARG A 275 -8.59 -22.99 12.54
C ARG A 275 -9.82 -22.22 12.96
N GLU A 276 -10.90 -22.37 12.21
CA GLU A 276 -12.21 -21.77 12.45
C GLU A 276 -13.29 -22.82 12.23
N ASP A 277 -14.15 -23.02 13.22
CA ASP A 277 -15.26 -23.98 13.16
C ASP A 277 -14.86 -25.39 12.67
N GLY A 278 -13.65 -25.83 13.06
CA GLY A 278 -13.08 -27.12 12.68
C GLY A 278 -12.40 -27.17 11.31
N VAL A 279 -12.51 -26.12 10.49
CA VAL A 279 -11.87 -26.00 9.17
C VAL A 279 -10.53 -25.29 9.28
N GLN A 280 -9.52 -25.77 8.54
CA GLN A 280 -8.23 -25.08 8.43
C GLN A 280 -8.24 -24.13 7.24
N TYR A 281 -7.89 -22.86 7.47
CA TYR A 281 -7.77 -21.82 6.46
C TYR A 281 -6.33 -21.32 6.33
N LEU A 282 -5.91 -21.10 5.09
CA LEU A 282 -4.72 -20.33 4.75
C LEU A 282 -5.15 -18.92 4.39
N TYR A 283 -4.72 -17.95 5.19
CA TYR A 283 -4.90 -16.53 4.92
C TYR A 283 -3.83 -16.03 3.97
N ALA A 284 -4.18 -15.10 3.07
CA ALA A 284 -3.25 -14.56 2.10
C ALA A 284 -3.66 -13.17 1.61
N ALA A 285 -2.71 -12.48 0.97
CA ALA A 285 -2.98 -11.35 0.11
C ALA A 285 -3.10 -11.84 -1.34
N TYR A 286 -4.22 -11.51 -1.99
CA TYR A 286 -4.39 -11.59 -3.42
C TYR A 286 -3.90 -10.27 -4.02
N LYS A 287 -2.80 -10.32 -4.77
CA LYS A 287 -2.26 -9.16 -5.48
C LYS A 287 -2.48 -9.37 -6.97
N GLU A 288 -3.17 -8.44 -7.63
CA GLU A 288 -3.42 -8.55 -9.06
C GLU A 288 -2.13 -8.76 -9.86
N TRP A 289 -2.24 -9.47 -10.97
CA TRP A 289 -1.09 -9.76 -11.80
C TRP A 289 -0.72 -8.57 -12.69
N ILE A 290 0.54 -8.15 -12.63
CA ILE A 290 1.08 -7.14 -13.54
C ILE A 290 1.62 -7.85 -14.79
N PRO A 291 1.01 -7.64 -15.98
CA PRO A 291 1.30 -8.42 -17.16
C PRO A 291 2.71 -8.20 -17.70
N ASP A 292 3.21 -6.97 -17.62
CA ASP A 292 4.57 -6.64 -18.03
C ASP A 292 5.13 -5.47 -17.21
N PHE A 293 6.38 -5.61 -16.79
CA PHE A 293 7.13 -4.59 -16.06
C PHE A 293 8.63 -4.77 -16.30
N VAL A 294 9.43 -3.81 -15.83
CA VAL A 294 10.89 -3.86 -15.85
C VAL A 294 11.43 -3.36 -14.51
N GLY A 295 12.49 -3.98 -14.02
CA GLY A 295 13.14 -3.52 -12.77
C GLY A 295 13.76 -2.15 -12.95
N PHE A 296 13.57 -1.26 -11.98
CA PHE A 296 14.22 0.04 -11.90
C PHE A 296 15.20 0.05 -10.72
N PRO A 297 16.51 0.23 -10.94
CA PRO A 297 17.53 0.17 -9.89
C PRO A 297 17.53 1.45 -9.03
N ILE A 298 16.49 1.60 -8.21
CA ILE A 298 16.27 2.72 -7.30
C ILE A 298 17.45 2.92 -6.33
N GLU A 299 18.23 1.86 -6.07
CA GLU A 299 19.40 1.87 -5.21
C GLU A 299 20.55 2.74 -5.73
N VAL A 300 20.58 3.06 -7.03
CA VAL A 300 21.55 3.98 -7.64
C VAL A 300 21.12 5.42 -7.39
N THR A 301 21.09 5.79 -6.12
CA THR A 301 20.57 7.08 -5.61
C THR A 301 21.23 8.31 -6.21
N SER A 302 22.50 8.23 -6.59
CA SER A 302 23.22 9.32 -7.27
C SER A 302 22.61 9.70 -8.62
N ALA A 303 21.85 8.80 -9.25
CA ALA A 303 21.20 9.07 -10.53
C ALA A 303 19.96 9.97 -10.43
N TRP A 304 19.36 10.10 -9.24
CA TRP A 304 18.06 10.78 -9.08
C TRP A 304 17.97 11.72 -7.88
N THR A 305 18.58 11.43 -6.72
CA THR A 305 18.48 12.26 -5.50
C THR A 305 19.03 13.69 -5.66
N ILE A 306 19.89 13.92 -6.66
CA ILE A 306 20.40 15.25 -6.98
C ILE A 306 19.30 16.20 -7.50
N TYR A 307 18.21 15.65 -8.04
CA TYR A 307 17.05 16.40 -8.54
C TYR A 307 15.95 16.55 -7.51
N GLU A 308 16.08 15.87 -6.36
CA GLU A 308 15.17 15.95 -5.22
C GLU A 308 15.64 17.00 -4.20
N ARG A 309 16.07 18.16 -4.70
CA ARG A 309 16.64 19.25 -3.88
C ARG A 309 15.93 20.58 -4.11
N PRO A 310 15.80 21.42 -3.08
CA PRO A 310 15.23 22.75 -3.24
C PRO A 310 16.08 23.57 -4.21
N ASN A 311 15.42 24.35 -5.06
CA ASN A 311 16.03 25.14 -6.16
C ASN A 311 16.53 24.33 -7.37
N THR A 312 16.20 23.05 -7.49
CA THR A 312 16.42 22.33 -8.75
C THR A 312 15.50 22.94 -9.82
N THR A 313 16.08 23.63 -10.80
CA THR A 313 15.33 24.25 -11.92
C THR A 313 15.60 23.58 -13.25
N ASN A 314 16.65 22.75 -13.34
CA ASN A 314 17.05 22.09 -14.57
C ASN A 314 17.06 20.57 -14.38
N TYR A 315 15.98 19.94 -14.83
CA TYR A 315 15.88 18.49 -14.88
C TYR A 315 16.52 17.98 -16.18
N PRO A 316 17.34 16.91 -16.14
CA PRO A 316 17.78 16.25 -17.36
C PRO A 316 16.56 15.62 -18.05
N ASP A 317 16.74 15.22 -19.31
CA ASP A 317 15.77 14.33 -19.93
C ASP A 317 15.71 12.98 -19.19
N LEU A 318 14.56 12.31 -19.26
CA LEU A 318 14.32 11.07 -18.54
C LEU A 318 15.24 9.93 -19.01
N ALA A 319 15.67 9.93 -20.27
CA ALA A 319 16.58 8.92 -20.80
C ALA A 319 17.95 9.01 -20.12
N THR A 320 18.43 10.21 -19.82
CA THR A 320 19.64 10.45 -19.04
C THR A 320 19.51 9.89 -17.62
N VAL A 321 18.38 10.12 -16.94
CA VAL A 321 18.14 9.56 -15.59
C VAL A 321 18.16 8.03 -15.61
N PHE A 322 17.41 7.42 -16.53
CA PHE A 322 17.33 5.96 -16.66
C PHE A 322 18.68 5.34 -17.02
N LYS A 323 19.44 5.95 -17.93
CA LYS A 323 20.78 5.48 -18.29
C LYS A 323 21.73 5.52 -17.09
N ASN A 324 21.70 6.59 -16.31
CA ASN A 324 22.55 6.73 -15.12
C ASN A 324 22.18 5.72 -14.03
N ALA A 325 20.88 5.50 -13.81
CA ALA A 325 20.41 4.50 -12.85
C ALA A 325 20.84 3.08 -13.28
N LEU A 326 20.65 2.71 -14.55
CA LEU A 326 21.00 1.39 -15.07
C LEU A 326 22.52 1.15 -15.14
N ALA A 327 23.34 2.20 -15.29
CA ALA A 327 24.80 2.07 -15.28
C ALA A 327 25.34 1.54 -13.93
N GLY A 328 24.62 1.76 -12.82
CA GLY A 328 24.97 1.21 -11.50
C GLY A 328 24.22 -0.07 -11.13
N GLY A 329 23.24 -0.49 -11.93
CA GLY A 329 22.35 -1.62 -11.64
C GLY A 329 22.86 -2.97 -12.14
N ARG A 330 22.03 -4.01 -11.97
CA ARG A 330 22.26 -5.35 -12.51
C ARG A 330 22.15 -5.40 -14.04
N GLU A 331 21.23 -4.60 -14.58
CA GLU A 331 20.87 -4.55 -15.99
C GLU A 331 21.34 -3.21 -16.56
N SER A 332 22.21 -3.22 -17.55
CA SER A 332 22.76 -2.00 -18.18
C SER A 332 22.48 -1.93 -19.69
N SER A 333 21.49 -2.70 -20.17
CA SER A 333 21.23 -2.82 -21.60
C SER A 333 20.45 -1.64 -22.17
N VAL A 334 20.83 -1.25 -23.40
CA VAL A 334 20.10 -0.25 -24.21
C VAL A 334 18.64 -0.66 -24.41
N THR A 335 18.35 -1.96 -24.45
CA THR A 335 17.00 -2.50 -24.55
C THR A 335 16.15 -2.14 -23.34
N THR A 336 16.71 -2.24 -22.12
CA THR A 336 16.03 -1.88 -20.87
C THR A 336 15.75 -0.38 -20.80
N VAL A 337 16.71 0.47 -21.20
CA VAL A 337 16.47 1.92 -21.32
C VAL A 337 15.30 2.20 -22.28
N ARG A 338 15.30 1.57 -23.46
CA ARG A 338 14.21 1.76 -24.44
C ARG A 338 12.86 1.30 -23.89
N LYS A 339 12.83 0.20 -23.14
CA LYS A 339 11.59 -0.30 -22.51
C LYS A 339 11.08 0.66 -21.45
N LEU A 340 11.96 1.16 -20.57
CA LEU A 340 11.61 2.19 -19.58
C LEU A 340 11.06 3.46 -20.24
N LEU A 341 11.70 3.95 -21.31
CA LEU A 341 11.20 5.11 -22.06
C LEU A 341 9.86 4.84 -22.74
N GLY A 342 9.67 3.65 -23.32
CA GLY A 342 8.39 3.25 -23.91
C GLY A 342 7.26 3.19 -22.87
N TYR A 343 7.57 2.79 -21.64
CA TYR A 343 6.63 2.78 -20.52
C TYR A 343 6.36 4.15 -19.92
N ALA A 344 7.37 5.03 -19.92
CA ALA A 344 7.21 6.40 -19.47
C ALA A 344 6.21 7.16 -20.35
N GLY A 345 6.20 6.89 -21.67
CA GLY A 345 5.31 7.59 -22.60
C GLY A 345 5.58 9.09 -22.56
N ASP A 346 4.55 9.87 -22.23
CA ASP A 346 4.63 11.33 -22.12
C ASP A 346 5.09 11.84 -20.74
N MET A 347 5.42 10.93 -19.82
CA MET A 347 5.92 11.27 -18.49
C MET A 347 7.17 12.16 -18.57
N THR A 348 7.13 13.29 -17.88
CA THR A 348 8.28 14.18 -17.75
C THR A 348 9.24 13.68 -16.66
N THR A 349 10.48 14.17 -16.66
CA THR A 349 11.40 13.91 -15.54
C THR A 349 10.82 14.38 -14.21
N ARG A 350 10.06 15.47 -14.20
CA ARG A 350 9.41 15.99 -12.99
C ARG A 350 8.37 15.01 -12.44
N ASP A 351 7.54 14.42 -13.30
CA ASP A 351 6.55 13.41 -12.90
C ASP A 351 7.22 12.16 -12.33
N PHE A 352 8.32 11.73 -12.94
CA PHE A 352 9.10 10.59 -12.42
C PHE A 352 9.75 10.89 -11.06
N MET A 353 10.27 12.11 -10.86
CA MET A 353 10.81 12.55 -9.58
C MET A 353 9.72 12.58 -8.50
N GLN A 354 8.52 13.11 -8.81
CA GLN A 354 7.36 13.04 -7.92
C GLN A 354 7.08 11.60 -7.43
N GLN A 355 7.07 10.63 -8.35
CA GLN A 355 6.85 9.22 -7.99
C GLN A 355 7.95 8.66 -7.07
N LEU A 356 9.22 9.03 -7.28
CA LEU A 356 10.33 8.60 -6.41
C LEU A 356 10.27 9.24 -5.03
N SER A 357 9.93 10.53 -4.96
CA SER A 357 9.76 11.25 -3.69
C SER A 357 8.62 10.65 -2.88
N ASP A 358 7.45 10.46 -3.50
CA ASP A 358 6.28 9.87 -2.85
C ASP A 358 6.55 8.43 -2.41
N LEU A 359 7.20 7.60 -3.25
CA LEU A 359 7.59 6.24 -2.86
C LEU A 359 8.54 6.24 -1.66
N THR A 360 9.54 7.12 -1.67
CA THR A 360 10.51 7.24 -0.57
C THR A 360 9.84 7.66 0.72
N LEU A 361 8.90 8.61 0.67
CA LEU A 361 8.13 9.05 1.82
C LEU A 361 7.22 7.94 2.35
N ILE A 362 6.48 7.25 1.49
CA ILE A 362 5.58 6.15 1.88
C ILE A 362 6.37 4.98 2.47
N ASP A 363 7.49 4.60 1.85
CA ASP A 363 8.36 3.55 2.39
C ASP A 363 9.00 3.97 3.72
N TYR A 364 9.27 5.26 3.93
CA TYR A 364 9.66 5.78 5.25
C TYR A 364 8.55 5.61 6.29
N LEU A 365 7.33 6.09 6.00
CA LEU A 365 6.19 6.02 6.92
C LEU A 365 5.89 4.58 7.34
N THR A 366 5.82 3.69 6.36
CA THR A 366 5.53 2.26 6.56
C THR A 366 6.76 1.47 7.03
N ASN A 367 7.96 2.05 6.93
CA ASN A 367 9.24 1.40 7.18
C ASN A 367 9.43 0.11 6.37
N ASN A 368 8.99 0.19 5.12
CA ASN A 368 9.23 -0.84 4.11
C ASN A 368 10.74 -0.89 3.82
N TRP A 369 11.40 -1.87 4.42
CA TRP A 369 12.86 -1.93 4.43
C TRP A 369 13.46 -2.56 3.19
N ASP A 370 12.65 -3.27 2.40
CA ASP A 370 13.11 -4.12 1.32
C ASP A 370 12.97 -3.49 -0.07
N ARG A 371 12.43 -2.27 -0.21
CA ARG A 371 12.37 -1.56 -1.50
C ARG A 371 13.73 -1.46 -2.21
N TYR A 372 14.79 -1.32 -1.41
CA TYR A 372 16.16 -1.16 -1.87
C TYR A 372 16.96 -2.39 -1.44
N SER A 373 17.41 -3.15 -2.43
CA SER A 373 18.25 -4.31 -2.24
C SER A 373 19.59 -3.94 -1.60
N GLY A 374 20.07 -4.80 -0.69
CA GLY A 374 21.39 -4.63 -0.07
C GLY A 374 22.56 -5.10 -0.92
N ALA A 375 22.30 -5.86 -1.99
CA ALA A 375 23.30 -6.40 -2.90
C ALA A 375 23.11 -5.83 -4.30
N GLN A 376 24.20 -5.32 -4.90
CA GLN A 376 24.17 -4.72 -6.24
C GLN A 376 23.65 -5.69 -7.31
N SER A 377 23.89 -7.00 -7.16
CA SER A 377 23.36 -8.04 -8.03
C SER A 377 21.82 -8.12 -8.05
N ASN A 378 21.15 -7.50 -7.09
CA ASN A 378 19.70 -7.50 -6.93
C ASN A 378 19.07 -6.11 -7.15
N TYR A 379 19.85 -5.10 -7.56
CA TYR A 379 19.31 -3.76 -7.79
C TYR A 379 18.18 -3.77 -8.81
N GLY A 380 17.08 -3.12 -8.45
CA GLY A 380 15.83 -3.09 -9.21
C GLY A 380 14.95 -4.33 -9.09
N ALA A 381 15.27 -5.29 -8.22
CA ALA A 381 14.42 -6.46 -7.98
C ALA A 381 13.14 -6.15 -7.20
N ASN A 382 13.13 -5.04 -6.43
CA ASN A 382 12.03 -4.68 -5.53
C ASN A 382 11.39 -3.33 -5.88
N CYS A 383 11.84 -2.69 -6.96
CA CYS A 383 11.25 -1.48 -7.52
C CYS A 383 11.11 -1.68 -9.03
N HIS A 384 9.90 -1.54 -9.53
CA HIS A 384 9.58 -1.87 -10.92
C HIS A 384 8.95 -0.69 -11.62
N PHE A 385 8.90 -0.78 -12.94
CA PHE A 385 8.36 0.24 -13.82
C PHE A 385 7.48 -0.44 -14.87
N GLN A 386 6.30 0.11 -15.11
CA GLN A 386 5.32 -0.34 -16.09
C GLN A 386 4.79 0.87 -16.87
N PRO A 387 3.91 0.70 -17.88
CA PRO A 387 3.24 1.84 -18.51
C PRO A 387 2.63 2.78 -17.45
N GLY A 388 3.00 4.06 -17.49
CA GLY A 388 2.53 5.06 -16.53
C GLY A 388 3.41 5.27 -15.30
N GLY A 389 4.46 4.47 -15.08
CA GLY A 389 5.47 4.78 -14.07
C GLY A 389 5.92 3.65 -13.16
N ILE A 390 6.36 4.04 -11.97
CA ILE A 390 6.76 3.16 -10.88
C ILE A 390 5.57 2.29 -10.45
N VAL A 391 5.86 1.01 -10.22
CA VAL A 391 4.94 0.07 -9.59
C VAL A 391 5.59 -0.62 -8.38
N ALA A 392 4.89 -0.55 -7.25
CA ALA A 392 5.32 -1.11 -5.97
C ALA A 392 4.68 -2.48 -5.69
N ILE A 393 5.33 -3.58 -6.12
CA ILE A 393 4.76 -4.95 -6.10
C ILE A 393 5.24 -5.86 -4.95
N ASP A 394 6.19 -5.44 -4.12
CA ASP A 394 6.68 -6.23 -2.97
C ASP A 394 6.68 -5.35 -1.71
N ASN A 395 5.53 -5.31 -1.03
CA ASN A 395 5.29 -4.42 0.11
C ASN A 395 5.08 -5.20 1.41
N GLY A 396 5.23 -6.53 1.41
CA GLY A 396 5.07 -7.35 2.62
C GLY A 396 6.13 -7.08 3.69
N ALA A 397 7.20 -6.38 3.36
CA ALA A 397 8.21 -5.88 4.29
C ALA A 397 7.80 -4.55 4.98
N ALA A 398 6.65 -3.97 4.64
CA ALA A 398 6.06 -2.82 5.30
C ALA A 398 5.51 -3.17 6.70
N PHE A 399 5.37 -2.15 7.55
CA PHE A 399 4.90 -2.26 8.94
C PHE A 399 5.59 -3.34 9.78
N PRO A 400 6.93 -3.52 9.69
CA PRO A 400 7.60 -4.56 10.45
C PRO A 400 7.49 -4.31 11.96
N PRO A 401 7.35 -5.37 12.79
CA PRO A 401 7.31 -5.24 14.24
C PRO A 401 8.66 -4.81 14.85
N TRP A 402 9.73 -4.72 14.06
CA TRP A 402 11.05 -4.18 14.43
C TRP A 402 11.37 -2.85 13.72
N HIS A 403 12.36 -2.13 14.24
CA HIS A 403 12.86 -0.91 13.64
C HIS A 403 13.89 -1.23 12.54
N ALA A 404 13.82 -0.56 11.38
CA ALA A 404 14.77 -0.75 10.28
C ALA A 404 15.53 0.57 10.01
N PRO A 405 16.69 0.81 10.68
CA PRO A 405 17.40 2.10 10.62
C PRO A 405 17.76 2.59 9.21
N ARG A 406 17.98 1.66 8.27
CA ARG A 406 18.33 1.98 6.88
C ARG A 406 17.25 2.78 6.16
N VAL A 407 15.98 2.60 6.53
CA VAL A 407 14.87 3.34 5.91
C VAL A 407 14.88 4.79 6.38
N VAL A 408 15.12 5.01 7.68
CA VAL A 408 15.14 6.36 8.28
C VAL A 408 16.16 7.27 7.60
N LYS A 409 17.34 6.74 7.27
CA LYS A 409 18.39 7.51 6.59
C LYS A 409 18.01 7.95 5.17
N ARG A 410 17.08 7.25 4.50
CA ARG A 410 16.71 7.51 3.11
C ARG A 410 15.79 8.71 2.95
N LEU A 411 14.92 8.99 3.92
CA LEU A 411 14.05 10.18 3.85
C LEU A 411 14.88 11.45 3.65
N HIS A 412 16.01 11.58 4.34
CA HIS A 412 16.87 12.75 4.24
C HIS A 412 17.65 12.87 2.91
N SER A 413 17.52 11.88 2.01
CA SER A 413 18.06 11.97 0.65
C SER A 413 17.14 12.70 -0.32
N VAL A 414 15.88 12.95 0.07
CA VAL A 414 14.91 13.75 -0.67
C VAL A 414 14.51 14.98 0.13
N GLN A 415 14.38 16.11 -0.55
CA GLN A 415 14.07 17.42 0.06
C GLN A 415 12.96 18.17 -0.67
N THR A 416 12.40 17.57 -1.73
CA THR A 416 11.25 18.05 -2.47
C THR A 416 10.15 16.99 -2.44
N PHE A 417 8.90 17.41 -2.33
CA PHE A 417 7.76 16.55 -2.05
C PHE A 417 6.54 16.98 -2.85
N SER A 418 5.63 16.02 -3.08
CA SER A 418 4.28 16.29 -3.58
C SER A 418 3.50 17.14 -2.60
N ARG A 419 2.97 18.27 -3.08
CA ARG A 419 2.07 19.11 -2.27
C ARG A 419 0.85 18.30 -1.85
N ALA A 420 0.23 17.61 -2.81
CA ALA A 420 -0.97 16.83 -2.57
C ALA A 420 -0.74 15.74 -1.51
N LEU A 421 0.35 14.98 -1.59
CA LEU A 421 0.62 13.92 -0.62
C LEU A 421 0.87 14.49 0.78
N VAL A 422 1.66 15.56 0.90
CA VAL A 422 1.96 16.18 2.21
C VAL A 422 0.69 16.76 2.84
N GLU A 423 -0.14 17.45 2.06
CA GLU A 423 -1.41 17.99 2.53
C GLU A 423 -2.40 16.88 2.92
N ASN A 424 -2.53 15.81 2.13
CA ASN A 424 -3.34 14.65 2.49
C ASN A 424 -2.85 14.01 3.79
N LEU A 425 -1.54 13.85 3.95
CA LEU A 425 -0.96 13.33 5.19
C LEU A 425 -1.30 14.22 6.38
N ARG A 426 -1.35 15.55 6.24
CA ARG A 426 -1.73 16.49 7.31
C ARG A 426 -3.23 16.41 7.63
N LEU A 427 -4.08 16.29 6.60
CA LEU A 427 -5.54 16.28 6.72
C LEU A 427 -6.06 15.04 7.45
N LEU A 428 -5.46 13.87 7.22
CA LEU A 428 -5.95 12.61 7.76
C LEU A 428 -5.48 12.40 9.20
N ASP A 429 -6.44 12.14 10.10
CA ASP A 429 -6.15 11.69 11.46
C ASP A 429 -5.61 10.24 11.42
N PRO A 430 -4.41 9.98 11.95
CA PRO A 430 -3.91 8.63 12.06
C PRO A 430 -4.79 7.71 12.91
N ASP A 431 -5.55 8.18 13.88
CA ASP A 431 -6.38 7.27 14.67
C ASP A 431 -7.60 6.77 13.87
N ASP A 432 -8.10 7.57 12.91
CA ASP A 432 -9.13 7.15 11.94
C ASP A 432 -8.59 6.16 10.88
N LEU A 433 -7.30 6.19 10.61
CA LEU A 433 -6.66 5.35 9.58
C LEU A 433 -6.50 3.89 10.01
N LEU A 434 -6.24 3.62 11.29
CA LEU A 434 -5.87 2.28 11.78
C LEU A 434 -6.86 1.19 11.37
N ALA A 435 -8.15 1.40 11.64
CA ALA A 435 -9.19 0.41 11.41
C ALA A 435 -9.35 0.07 9.91
N ARG A 436 -9.04 1.02 9.03
CA ARG A 436 -9.12 0.88 7.58
C ARG A 436 -7.89 0.18 7.01
N LEU A 437 -6.70 0.52 7.51
CA LEU A 437 -5.46 -0.10 7.08
C LEU A 437 -5.33 -1.54 7.58
N ILE A 438 -5.61 -1.76 8.87
CA ILE A 438 -5.37 -3.03 9.57
C ILE A 438 -6.60 -3.34 10.44
N PRO A 439 -7.69 -3.90 9.88
CA PRO A 439 -8.87 -4.26 10.64
C PRO A 439 -8.55 -5.35 11.65
N ASN A 440 -9.04 -5.21 12.88
CA ASN A 440 -8.77 -6.10 14.02
C ASN A 440 -7.26 -6.36 14.22
N PRO A 441 -6.48 -5.31 14.52
CA PRO A 441 -5.03 -5.42 14.58
C PRO A 441 -4.58 -6.28 15.77
N THR A 442 -3.55 -7.09 15.55
CA THR A 442 -2.84 -7.79 16.63
C THR A 442 -2.05 -6.82 17.49
N LYS A 443 -1.59 -7.28 18.67
CA LYS A 443 -0.73 -6.49 19.55
C LYS A 443 0.58 -6.05 18.88
N GLU A 444 1.11 -6.83 17.95
CA GLU A 444 2.33 -6.47 17.22
C GLU A 444 2.04 -5.42 16.14
N GLU A 445 0.93 -5.56 15.42
CA GLU A 445 0.51 -4.58 14.42
C GLU A 445 0.16 -3.22 15.03
N LEU A 446 -0.45 -3.20 16.22
CA LEU A 446 -0.64 -1.96 16.98
C LEU A 446 0.70 -1.27 17.27
N LYS A 447 1.75 -2.01 17.66
CA LYS A 447 3.09 -1.44 17.86
C LYS A 447 3.70 -0.94 16.56
N SER A 448 3.54 -1.67 15.46
CA SER A 448 3.96 -1.21 14.14
C SER A 448 3.25 0.07 13.73
N TYR A 449 1.97 0.19 14.07
CA TYR A 449 1.15 1.36 13.79
C TYR A 449 1.54 2.59 14.62
N GLU A 450 1.81 2.42 15.91
CA GLU A 450 2.34 3.51 16.75
C GLU A 450 3.63 4.08 16.16
N ARG A 451 4.52 3.23 15.62
CA ARG A 451 5.71 3.69 14.90
C ARG A 451 5.39 4.41 13.59
N PHE A 452 4.35 3.99 12.88
CA PHE A 452 3.86 4.75 11.72
C PHE A 452 3.42 6.16 12.13
N LYS A 453 2.70 6.32 13.25
CA LYS A 453 2.31 7.63 13.77
C LYS A 453 3.52 8.49 14.13
N GLU A 454 4.51 7.92 14.82
CA GLU A 454 5.77 8.59 15.13
C GLU A 454 6.48 9.07 13.86
N ARG A 455 6.60 8.20 12.86
CA ARG A 455 7.24 8.55 11.58
C ARG A 455 6.46 9.59 10.80
N ARG A 456 5.13 9.55 10.78
CA ARG A 456 4.32 10.61 10.17
C ARG A 456 4.65 11.96 10.79
N ARG A 457 4.67 12.04 12.13
CA ARG A 457 5.05 13.26 12.84
C ARG A 457 6.47 13.71 12.50
N ASP A 458 7.43 12.79 12.49
CA ASP A 458 8.84 13.11 12.24
C ASP A 458 9.08 13.53 10.78
N ALA A 459 8.39 12.90 9.81
CA ALA A 459 8.43 13.29 8.41
C ALA A 459 7.83 14.68 8.19
N LEU A 460 6.64 14.96 8.76
CA LEU A 460 6.02 16.28 8.67
C LEU A 460 6.92 17.35 9.29
N LYS A 461 7.49 17.08 10.47
CA LYS A 461 8.47 17.99 11.10
C LYS A 461 9.70 18.24 10.23
N TYR A 462 10.22 17.20 9.57
CA TYR A 462 11.33 17.35 8.65
C TYR A 462 10.98 18.24 7.44
N ILE A 463 9.82 18.01 6.85
CA ILE A 463 9.31 18.77 5.71
C ILE A 463 9.05 20.23 6.11
N ASP A 464 8.43 20.47 7.27
CA ASP A 464 8.20 21.82 7.80
C ASP A 464 9.52 22.56 8.02
N GLY A 465 10.54 21.90 8.57
CA GLY A 465 11.86 22.49 8.72
C GLY A 465 12.54 22.82 7.39
N LEU A 466 12.26 22.07 6.32
CA LEU A 466 12.70 22.43 4.97
C LEU A 466 11.90 23.63 4.43
N ILE A 467 10.59 23.68 4.66
CA ILE A 467 9.72 24.80 4.25
C ILE A 467 10.19 26.09 4.93
N ASP A 468 10.46 26.06 6.24
CA ASP A 468 10.98 27.22 6.98
C ASP A 468 12.31 27.72 6.41
N LYS A 469 13.15 26.80 5.94
CA LYS A 469 14.49 27.11 5.43
C LYS A 469 14.49 27.60 3.98
N TYR A 470 13.67 27.01 3.12
CA TYR A 470 13.75 27.20 1.67
C TYR A 470 12.50 27.86 1.05
N GLY A 471 11.40 27.92 1.79
CA GLY A 471 10.09 28.36 1.31
C GLY A 471 9.25 27.21 0.76
N VAL A 472 7.92 27.33 0.90
CA VAL A 472 6.96 26.28 0.56
C VAL A 472 7.06 25.83 -0.89
N ASP A 473 7.15 26.76 -1.86
CA ASP A 473 7.15 26.43 -3.29
C ASP A 473 8.43 25.74 -3.76
N LYS A 474 9.50 25.79 -2.95
CA LYS A 474 10.76 25.12 -3.24
C LYS A 474 10.86 23.72 -2.62
N VAL A 475 9.93 23.38 -1.74
CA VAL A 475 9.88 22.09 -1.04
C VAL A 475 8.68 21.29 -1.53
N LEU A 476 7.50 21.91 -1.59
CA LEU A 476 6.28 21.32 -2.15
C LEU A 476 6.23 21.61 -3.65
N VAL A 477 7.19 21.03 -4.36
CA VAL A 477 7.46 21.32 -5.78
C VAL A 477 6.53 20.56 -6.69
N PHE A 478 6.10 19.35 -6.31
CA PHE A 478 5.36 18.44 -7.20
C PHE A 478 3.85 18.64 -7.15
#